data_AF-A0A4V2E9N6-F1
#
_entry.id   AF-A0A4V2E9N6-F1
#
_cell.length_a   1.000
_cell.length_b   1.000
_cell.length_c   1.000
_cell.angle_alpha   90.00
_cell.angle_beta   90.00
_cell.angle_gamma   90.00
#
_symmetry.space_group_name_H-M   'P 1'
#
loop_
_entity.id
_entity.type
_entity.pdbx_description
1 polymer ?
#
loop_
_entity_poly.entity_id
_entity_poly.type
_entity_poly.pdbx_seq_one_letter_code
_entity_poly.pdbx_strand_id
1 'polypeptide(L)' 'MNLHQETYASSFKIVCTDCGSLSIKLERPAAASGDTVIECRCCSAVRGTLADLRDLARRGRDLYEF' A
#
# COMPACT_ATOMS: atom_id res chain seq x y z
N MET A 1 14.09 28.16 -5.92
CA MET A 1 13.93 26.82 -6.53
C MET A 1 13.49 25.90 -5.41
N ASN A 2 12.17 25.72 -5.23
CA ASN A 2 11.65 24.89 -4.16
C ASN A 2 11.49 23.47 -4.70
N LEU A 3 12.38 22.56 -4.30
CA LEU A 3 12.13 21.13 -4.42
C LEU A 3 10.91 20.83 -3.54
N HIS A 4 9.77 20.55 -4.16
CA HIS A 4 8.78 19.67 -3.54
C HIS A 4 9.46 18.32 -3.33
N GLN A 5 10.17 18.17 -2.22
CA GLN A 5 10.39 16.86 -1.64
C GLN A 5 9.04 16.43 -1.06
N GLU A 6 8.15 16.00 -1.95
CA GLU A 6 7.20 14.96 -1.58
C GLU A 6 8.06 13.77 -1.19
N THR A 7 8.37 13.68 0.10
CA THR A 7 8.85 12.45 0.69
C THR A 7 7.73 11.44 0.46
N TYR A 8 7.78 10.73 -0.66
CA TYR A 8 6.93 9.59 -0.98
C TYR A 8 7.31 8.48 -0.02
N ALA A 9 7.02 8.67 1.27
CA ALA A 9 6.87 7.55 2.18
C ALA A 9 5.75 6.74 1.55
N SER A 10 6.12 5.65 0.86
CA SER A 10 5.24 4.81 0.06
C SER A 10 4.04 4.37 0.89
N SER A 11 2.96 5.15 0.85
CA SER A 11 1.75 4.81 1.58
C SER A 11 1.01 3.79 0.75
N PHE A 12 0.71 2.65 1.37
CA PHE A 12 -0.07 1.62 0.71
C PHE A 12 -1.44 2.18 0.29
N LYS A 13 -1.80 2.00 -0.98
CA LYS A 13 -3.08 2.46 -1.53
C LYS A 13 -4.14 1.37 -1.37
N ILE A 14 -5.09 1.57 -0.44
CA ILE A 14 -6.20 0.62 -0.24
C ILE A 14 -7.11 0.57 -1.48
N VAL A 15 -7.47 1.72 -2.05
CA VAL A 15 -8.28 1.82 -3.26
C VAL A 15 -7.37 1.84 -4.49
N CYS A 16 -7.70 1.08 -5.53
CA CYS A 16 -7.02 1.24 -6.81
C CYS A 16 -7.26 2.64 -7.37
N THR A 17 -6.23 3.43 -7.60
CA THR A 17 -6.36 4.71 -8.28
C THR A 17 -6.72 4.55 -9.76
N ASP A 18 -6.47 3.37 -10.32
CA ASP A 18 -6.57 3.14 -11.76
C ASP A 18 -7.94 2.57 -12.16
N CYS A 19 -8.56 1.77 -11.29
CA CYS A 19 -9.85 1.12 -11.58
C CYS A 19 -10.87 1.18 -10.43
N GLY A 20 -10.56 1.87 -9.33
CA GLY A 20 -11.45 1.97 -8.15
C GLY A 20 -11.64 0.68 -7.35
N SER A 21 -11.09 -0.46 -7.79
CA SER A 21 -11.26 -1.74 -7.10
C SER A 21 -10.62 -1.73 -5.70
N LEU A 22 -11.24 -2.41 -4.75
CA LEU A 22 -10.66 -2.68 -3.42
C LEU A 22 -9.88 -4.01 -3.37
N SER A 23 -10.00 -4.85 -4.39
CA SER A 23 -9.42 -6.19 -4.40
C SER A 23 -7.91 -6.15 -4.66
N ILE A 24 -7.14 -6.84 -3.81
CA ILE A 24 -5.69 -6.96 -3.91
C ILE A 24 -5.23 -8.39 -4.21
N LYS A 25 -4.07 -8.51 -4.84
CA LYS A 25 -3.34 -9.77 -5.08
C LYS A 25 -1.96 -9.65 -4.42
N LEU A 26 -1.58 -10.67 -3.66
CA LEU A 26 -0.24 -10.83 -3.07
C LEU A 26 0.24 -12.25 -3.38
N GLU A 27 1.39 -12.38 -4.00
CA GLU A 27 1.97 -13.70 -4.28
C GLU A 27 2.56 -14.31 -3.01
N ARG A 28 2.09 -15.51 -2.66
CA ARG A 28 2.58 -16.32 -1.51
C ARG A 28 2.67 -15.53 -0.19
N PRO A 29 1.52 -15.14 0.40
CA PRO A 29 1.47 -14.31 1.61
C PRO A 29 2.29 -14.82 2.80
N ALA A 30 2.37 -16.15 2.96
CA ALA A 30 3.05 -16.78 4.10
C ALA A 30 4.59 -16.70 4.05
N ALA A 31 5.17 -16.51 2.85
CA ALA A 31 6.62 -16.44 2.64
C ALA A 31 7.08 -15.07 2.10
N ALA A 32 6.18 -14.10 2.05
CA ALA A 32 6.42 -12.80 1.45
C ALA A 32 7.36 -11.93 2.33
N SER A 33 8.45 -11.47 1.73
CA SER A 33 9.33 -10.45 2.32
C SER A 33 8.63 -9.08 2.36
N GLY A 34 9.18 -8.14 3.13
CA GLY A 34 8.65 -6.77 3.20
C GLY A 34 8.50 -6.11 1.83
N ASP A 35 9.45 -6.35 0.92
CA ASP A 35 9.51 -5.77 -0.42
C ASP A 35 8.53 -6.42 -1.41
N THR A 36 7.74 -7.40 -0.98
CA THR A 36 6.79 -8.08 -1.86
C THR A 36 5.73 -7.09 -2.33
N VAL A 37 5.62 -6.94 -3.64
CA VAL A 37 4.67 -6.04 -4.29
C VAL A 37 3.24 -6.55 -4.09
N ILE A 38 2.35 -5.63 -3.77
CA ILE A 38 0.90 -5.85 -3.75
C ILE A 38 0.30 -5.15 -4.96
N GLU A 39 -0.50 -5.91 -5.71
CA GLU A 39 -1.13 -5.45 -6.94
C GLU A 39 -2.65 -5.37 -6.77
N CYS A 40 -3.28 -4.55 -7.60
CA CYS A 40 -4.72 -4.65 -7.82
C CYS A 40 -5.04 -6.00 -8.47
N ARG A 41 -5.99 -6.74 -7.89
CA ARG A 41 -6.45 -8.00 -8.50
C ARG A 41 -7.19 -7.79 -9.83
N CYS A 42 -7.72 -6.59 -10.09
CA CYS A 42 -8.55 -6.29 -11.25
C CYS A 42 -7.74 -5.77 -12.46
N CYS A 43 -6.78 -4.88 -12.25
CA CYS A 43 -5.99 -4.27 -13.34
C CYS A 43 -4.47 -4.45 -13.20
N SER A 44 -4.01 -5.19 -12.18
CA SER A 44 -2.59 -5.44 -11.90
C SER A 44 -1.73 -4.21 -11.55
N ALA A 45 -2.36 -3.03 -11.38
CA ALA A 45 -1.64 -1.84 -10.94
C ALA A 45 -1.02 -2.03 -9.54
N VAL A 46 0.22 -1.55 -9.37
CA VAL A 46 0.95 -1.63 -8.09
C VAL A 46 0.34 -0.69 -7.05
N ARG A 47 0.11 -1.20 -5.84
CA ARG A 47 -0.49 -0.44 -4.72
C ARG A 47 0.48 -0.14 -3.58
N GLY A 48 1.67 -0.72 -3.62
CA GLY A 48 2.70 -0.62 -2.59
C GLY A 48 3.29 -1.99 -2.28
N THR A 49 4.05 -2.06 -1.19
CA THR A 49 4.70 -3.28 -0.70
C THR A 49 3.97 -3.85 0.52
N LEU A 50 4.32 -5.08 0.90
CA LEU A 50 3.85 -5.67 2.15
C LEU A 50 4.34 -4.91 3.38
N ALA A 51 5.53 -4.29 3.31
CA ALA A 51 6.03 -3.39 4.36
C ALA A 51 5.12 -2.17 4.51
N ASP A 52 4.76 -1.52 3.41
CA ASP A 52 3.85 -0.36 3.42
C ASP A 52 2.48 -0.71 4.02
N LEU A 53 1.94 -1.90 3.69
CA LEU A 53 0.68 -2.39 4.25
C LEU A 53 0.80 -2.67 5.76
N ARG A 54 1.92 -3.26 6.21
CA ARG A 54 2.18 -3.50 7.64
C ARG A 54 2.29 -2.20 8.41
N ASP A 55 2.95 -1.20 7.85
CA ASP A 55 3.08 0.11 8.48
C ASP A 55 1.74 0.87 8.52
N LEU A 56 0.93 0.78 7.47
CA LEU A 56 -0.44 1.30 7.50
C LEU A 56 -1.29 0.61 8.59
N ALA A 57 -1.22 -0.72 8.70
CA ALA A 57 -1.94 -1.48 9.72
C ALA A 57 -1.47 -1.15 11.15
N ARG A 58 -0.19 -0.80 11.33
CA ARG A 58 0.35 -0.34 12.61
C ARG A 58 -0.24 1.03 12.99
N ARG A 59 -0.25 1.98 12.05
CA ARG A 59 -0.80 3.33 12.25
C ARG A 59 -2.31 3.32 12.49
N GLY A 60 -3.05 2.41 11.87
CA GLY A 60 -4.50 2.26 12.12
C GLY A 60 -4.86 1.78 13.53
N ARG A 61 -3.87 1.35 14.34
CA ARG A 61 -4.05 1.06 15.77
C ARG A 61 -3.77 2.26 16.66
N ASP A 62 -3.21 3.33 16.11
CA ASP A 62 -3.21 4.62 16.78
C ASP A 62 -4.67 5.09 16.77
N LEU A 63 -5.26 5.19 17.97
CA LEU A 63 -6.65 5.59 18.16
C LEU A 63 -6.87 6.95 17.50
N TYR A 64 -7.50 6.97 16.33
CA TYR A 64 -8.00 8.21 15.77
C TYR A 64 -9.25 8.60 16.57
N GLU A 65 -9.17 9.70 17.34
CA GLU A 65 -10.39 10.42 17.73
C GLU A 65 -10.97 11.08 16.47
N PHE A 66 -12.24 10.80 16.21
CA PHE A 66 -13.01 11.39 15.11
C PHE A 66 -13.64 12.71 15.54
#